data_AF-A0A924ZGM0-F1
#
_entry.id   AF-A0A924ZGM0-F1
#
_cell.length_a   1.000
_cell.length_b   1.000
_cell.length_c   1.000
_cell.angle_alpha   90.00
_cell.angle_beta   90.00
_cell.angle_gamma   90.00
#
_symmetry.space_group_name_H-M   'P 1'
#
loop_
_entity.id
_entity.type
_entity.pdbx_description
1 polymer ?
#
loop_
_entity_poly.entity_id
_entity_poly.type
_entity_poly.pdbx_seq_one_letter_code
_entity_poly.pdbx_strand_id
1 'polypeptide(L)'
;MTDDLDRKALASAWFRSLRDDIVAAFEELEGPEGARFDVTPTTRADGGGGIMSVLRGGAVFEKVGVNWSQVHGTLGDKARAAMTARGVPLVDADGKVWDGSFWARGISLVAHMTNPHCPAV
;
A
#
# COMPACT_ATOMS: atom_id res chain seq x y z
N MET A 1 25.65 -3.44 6.69
CA MET A 1 24.95 -2.89 5.52
C MET A 1 24.03 -3.90 4.83
N THR A 2 24.27 -5.22 5.00
CA THR A 2 23.41 -6.33 4.51
C THR A 2 22.05 -6.41 5.20
N ASP A 3 21.99 -6.16 6.52
CA ASP A 3 20.76 -6.30 7.33
C ASP A 3 19.60 -5.37 6.92
N ASP A 4 19.88 -4.14 6.46
CA ASP A 4 18.82 -3.19 6.08
C ASP A 4 18.17 -3.52 4.73
N LEU A 5 18.97 -3.99 3.76
CA LEU A 5 18.44 -4.46 2.48
C LEU A 5 17.60 -5.73 2.66
N ASP A 6 18.04 -6.62 3.54
CA ASP A 6 17.30 -7.84 3.85
C ASP A 6 15.97 -7.53 4.56
N ARG A 7 15.96 -6.58 5.50
CA ARG A 7 14.71 -6.09 6.13
C ARG A 7 13.76 -5.41 5.16
N LYS A 8 14.28 -4.70 4.16
CA LYS A 8 13.49 -4.09 3.07
C LYS A 8 13.04 -5.11 2.02
N ALA A 9 13.67 -6.27 1.90
CA ALA A 9 13.22 -7.32 0.99
C ALA A 9 12.20 -8.26 1.64
N LEU A 10 12.49 -8.68 2.89
CA LEU A 10 11.46 -9.02 3.87
C LEU A 10 10.54 -7.81 4.02
N ALA A 11 9.43 -7.85 4.72
CA ALA A 11 8.42 -6.79 4.61
C ALA A 11 7.83 -6.61 3.17
N SER A 12 8.55 -6.77 2.04
CA SER A 12 8.05 -6.51 0.66
C SER A 12 7.29 -7.70 0.24
N ALA A 13 7.96 -8.84 0.36
CA ALA A 13 7.33 -10.12 0.36
C ALA A 13 6.14 -10.14 1.32
N TRP A 14 6.32 -9.69 2.57
CA TRP A 14 5.25 -9.78 3.58
C TRP A 14 4.02 -8.94 3.24
N PHE A 15 4.15 -7.65 2.95
CA PHE A 15 3.00 -6.80 2.60
C PHE A 15 2.35 -7.23 1.28
N ARG A 16 3.14 -7.78 0.34
CA ARG A 16 2.59 -8.32 -0.91
C ARG A 16 1.77 -9.57 -0.63
N SER A 17 2.31 -10.51 0.15
CA SER A 17 1.59 -11.71 0.58
C SER A 17 0.31 -11.34 1.33
N LEU A 18 0.35 -10.35 2.22
CA LEU A 18 -0.83 -9.88 2.93
C LEU A 18 -1.91 -9.34 1.97
N ARG A 19 -1.53 -8.61 0.92
CA ARG A 19 -2.48 -8.21 -0.13
C ARG A 19 -3.09 -9.43 -0.81
N ASP A 20 -2.28 -10.44 -1.12
CA ASP A 20 -2.73 -11.66 -1.80
C ASP A 20 -3.71 -12.45 -0.91
N ASP A 21 -3.40 -12.59 0.38
CA ASP A 21 -4.25 -13.25 1.39
C ASP A 21 -5.59 -12.52 1.54
N ILE A 22 -5.59 -11.20 1.62
CA ILE A 22 -6.81 -10.39 1.74
C ILE A 22 -7.67 -10.50 0.47
N VAL A 23 -7.05 -10.44 -0.71
CA VAL A 23 -7.76 -10.61 -1.99
C VAL A 23 -8.42 -11.98 -2.06
N ALA A 24 -7.71 -13.05 -1.71
CA ALA A 24 -8.27 -14.40 -1.66
C ALA A 24 -9.45 -14.49 -0.69
N ALA A 25 -9.37 -13.87 0.49
CA ALA A 25 -10.46 -13.86 1.46
C ALA A 25 -11.73 -13.16 0.93
N PHE A 26 -11.58 -12.04 0.20
CA PHE A 26 -12.73 -11.38 -0.43
C PHE A 26 -13.36 -12.24 -1.54
N GLU A 27 -12.55 -12.90 -2.37
CA GLU A 27 -13.05 -13.79 -3.42
C GLU A 27 -13.72 -15.06 -2.88
N GLU A 28 -13.23 -15.58 -1.74
CA GLU A 28 -13.86 -16.69 -1.02
C GLU A 28 -15.25 -16.29 -0.51
N LEU A 29 -15.38 -15.09 0.06
CA LEU A 29 -16.67 -14.56 0.54
C LEU A 29 -17.67 -14.31 -0.61
N GLU A 30 -17.19 -13.95 -1.79
CA GLU A 30 -18.01 -13.87 -3.01
C GLU A 30 -18.45 -15.25 -3.53
N GLY A 31 -17.76 -16.31 -3.13
CA GLY A 31 -18.04 -17.69 -3.55
C GLY A 31 -17.52 -18.02 -4.96
N PRO A 32 -17.59 -19.29 -5.40
CA PRO A 32 -16.91 -19.80 -6.59
C PRO A 32 -17.31 -19.14 -7.93
N GLU A 33 -18.54 -18.65 -8.04
CA GLU A 33 -19.08 -17.99 -9.24
C GLU A 33 -19.23 -16.46 -9.07
N GLY A 34 -18.76 -15.92 -7.93
CA GLY A 34 -18.86 -14.49 -7.62
C GLY A 34 -17.81 -13.63 -8.33
N ALA A 35 -17.82 -12.33 -8.01
CA ALA A 35 -16.88 -11.40 -8.61
C ALA A 35 -15.43 -11.72 -8.21
N ARG A 36 -14.50 -11.30 -9.08
CA ARG A 36 -13.04 -11.49 -8.91
C ARG A 36 -12.31 -10.18 -9.05
N PHE A 37 -11.11 -10.10 -8.49
CA PHE A 37 -10.27 -8.92 -8.61
C PHE A 37 -9.65 -8.83 -10.00
N ASP A 38 -9.76 -7.67 -10.62
CA ASP A 38 -8.89 -7.24 -11.70
C ASP A 38 -7.57 -6.74 -11.09
N VAL A 39 -6.45 -7.36 -11.49
CA VAL A 39 -5.14 -7.15 -10.89
C VAL A 39 -4.20 -6.55 -11.93
N THR A 40 -3.79 -5.31 -11.69
CA THR A 40 -2.96 -4.54 -12.62
C THR A 40 -1.67 -4.06 -11.95
N PRO A 41 -0.48 -4.39 -12.48
CA PRO A 41 0.78 -3.79 -12.05
C PRO A 41 0.79 -2.28 -12.31
N THR A 42 1.40 -1.52 -11.41
CA THR A 42 1.56 -0.06 -11.56
C THR A 42 3.01 0.35 -11.39
N THR A 43 3.39 1.45 -12.04
CA THR A 43 4.74 2.05 -11.97
C THR A 43 4.64 3.54 -11.71
N ARG A 44 5.62 4.10 -11.00
CA ARG A 44 5.73 5.56 -10.80
C ARG A 44 6.95 6.09 -11.49
N ALA A 45 6.81 7.21 -12.20
CA ALA A 45 7.92 7.89 -12.88
C ALA A 45 9.06 8.25 -11.91
N ASP A 46 8.71 8.64 -10.69
CA ASP A 46 9.67 9.09 -9.67
C ASP A 46 10.30 7.94 -8.86
N GLY A 47 10.00 6.67 -9.20
CA GLY A 47 10.57 5.49 -8.56
C GLY A 47 9.56 4.56 -7.89
N GLY A 48 9.73 3.26 -8.11
CA GLY A 48 8.89 2.20 -7.56
C GLY A 48 7.58 1.97 -8.34
N GLY A 49 6.56 1.48 -7.63
CA GLY A 49 5.31 1.03 -8.23
C GLY A 49 4.48 0.23 -7.25
N GLY A 50 3.64 -0.65 -7.78
CA GLY A 50 2.74 -1.45 -6.97
C GLY A 50 1.91 -2.44 -7.76
N ILE A 51 0.89 -2.96 -7.08
CA ILE A 51 -0.13 -3.82 -7.65
C ILE A 51 -1.47 -3.23 -7.21
N MET A 52 -2.27 -2.84 -8.19
CA MET A 52 -3.65 -2.43 -7.97
C MET A 52 -4.55 -3.65 -8.11
N SER A 53 -5.51 -3.81 -7.20
CA SER A 53 -6.49 -4.90 -7.25
C SER A 53 -7.86 -4.32 -7.01
N VAL A 54 -8.77 -4.50 -7.96
CA VAL A 54 -10.12 -3.97 -7.83
C VAL A 54 -11.16 -5.03 -8.16
N LEU A 55 -12.09 -5.25 -7.24
CA LEU A 55 -13.30 -6.04 -7.44
C LEU A 55 -14.49 -5.10 -7.55
N ARG A 56 -15.43 -5.38 -8.46
CA ARG A 56 -16.63 -4.57 -8.69
C ARG A 56 -17.82 -5.46 -9.02
N GLY A 57 -19.00 -5.02 -8.60
CA GLY A 57 -20.26 -5.66 -8.99
C GLY A 57 -20.40 -7.08 -8.46
N GLY A 58 -19.86 -7.35 -7.27
CA GLY A 58 -20.03 -8.62 -6.58
C GLY A 58 -21.40 -8.75 -5.92
N ALA A 59 -21.72 -9.97 -5.51
CA ALA A 59 -22.96 -10.25 -4.78
C ALA A 59 -22.90 -9.71 -3.34
N VAL A 60 -21.73 -9.79 -2.71
CA VAL A 60 -21.47 -9.33 -1.33
C VAL A 60 -20.87 -7.93 -1.35
N PHE A 61 -19.93 -7.68 -2.25
CA PHE A 61 -19.21 -6.41 -2.34
C PHE A 61 -19.57 -5.63 -3.59
N GLU A 62 -20.08 -4.40 -3.40
CA GLU A 62 -20.31 -3.46 -4.49
C GLU A 62 -18.98 -3.11 -5.16
N LYS A 63 -17.96 -2.82 -4.34
CA LYS A 63 -16.62 -2.48 -4.79
C LYS A 63 -15.56 -2.66 -3.70
N VAL A 64 -14.44 -3.29 -4.04
CA VAL A 64 -13.29 -3.43 -3.16
C VAL A 64 -12.02 -3.02 -3.89
N GLY A 65 -11.15 -2.28 -3.21
CA GLY A 65 -9.79 -2.00 -3.64
C GLY A 65 -8.79 -2.50 -2.60
N VAL A 66 -7.86 -3.37 -3.00
CA VAL A 66 -6.76 -3.84 -2.14
C VAL A 66 -5.46 -3.66 -2.91
N ASN A 67 -4.68 -2.64 -2.55
CA ASN A 67 -3.48 -2.29 -3.30
C ASN A 67 -2.24 -2.54 -2.47
N TRP A 68 -1.18 -2.96 -3.14
CA TRP A 68 0.16 -3.01 -2.59
C TRP A 68 1.03 -1.97 -3.30
N SER A 69 1.93 -1.31 -2.57
CA SER A 69 2.87 -0.37 -3.16
C SER A 69 4.24 -0.47 -2.50
N GLN A 70 5.28 -0.24 -3.30
CA GLN A 70 6.65 -0.03 -2.87
C GLN A 70 7.21 1.12 -3.69
N VAL A 71 7.57 2.21 -3.02
CA VAL A 71 7.99 3.46 -3.64
C VAL A 71 9.26 3.96 -2.99
N HIS A 72 10.05 4.69 -3.75
CA HIS A 72 11.27 5.34 -3.27
C HIS A 72 11.51 6.59 -4.09
N GLY A 73 12.34 7.49 -3.57
CA GLY A 73 12.69 8.73 -4.25
C GLY A 73 13.17 9.79 -3.27
N THR A 74 12.99 11.05 -3.65
CA THR A 74 13.36 12.20 -2.82
C THR A 74 12.11 13.03 -2.54
N LEU A 75 11.85 13.33 -1.26
CA LEU A 75 10.74 14.21 -0.90
C LEU A 75 11.01 15.65 -1.33
N GLY A 76 10.03 16.26 -1.99
CA GLY A 76 10.02 17.70 -2.29
C GLY A 76 9.73 18.55 -1.05
N ASP A 77 9.99 19.85 -1.16
CA ASP A 77 9.98 20.80 -0.03
C ASP A 77 8.67 20.82 0.74
N LYS A 78 7.52 20.72 0.05
CA LYS A 78 6.20 20.68 0.69
C LYS A 78 6.04 19.46 1.61
N ALA A 79 6.51 18.30 1.19
CA ALA A 79 6.42 17.08 1.99
C ALA A 79 7.36 17.15 3.21
N ARG A 80 8.57 17.70 3.03
CA ARG A 80 9.51 17.94 4.12
C ARG A 80 8.94 18.91 5.16
N ALA A 81 8.36 20.03 4.71
CA ALA A 81 7.71 20.99 5.60
C ALA A 81 6.55 20.36 6.40
N ALA A 82 5.74 19.52 5.76
CA ALA A 82 4.66 18.80 6.42
C ALA A 82 5.17 17.78 7.47
N MET A 83 6.32 17.14 7.23
CA MET A 83 6.95 16.26 8.21
C MET A 83 7.48 17.04 9.42
N THR A 84 8.16 18.16 9.19
CA THR A 84 8.66 19.02 10.28
C THR A 84 7.52 19.59 11.12
N ALA A 85 6.41 20.00 10.50
CA ALA A 85 5.21 20.47 11.20
C ALA A 85 4.58 19.38 12.10
N ARG A 86 4.85 18.09 11.82
CA ARG A 86 4.45 16.93 12.63
C ARG A 86 5.52 16.50 13.65
N GLY A 87 6.60 17.26 13.79
CA GLY A 87 7.67 16.99 14.75
C GLY A 87 8.70 15.97 14.29
N VAL A 88 8.74 15.61 13.00
CA VAL A 88 9.80 14.73 12.48
C VAL A 88 11.07 15.55 12.28
N PRO A 89 12.17 15.23 12.99
CA PRO A 89 13.43 15.94 12.81
C PRO A 89 14.02 15.61 11.43
N LEU A 90 14.49 16.65 10.72
CA LEU A 90 15.21 16.49 9.44
C LEU A 90 16.73 16.44 9.64
N VAL A 91 17.18 16.40 10.89
CA VAL A 91 18.58 16.33 11.29
C VAL A 91 18.69 15.17 12.27
N ASP A 92 19.67 14.29 12.06
CA ASP A 92 19.92 13.17 12.96
C ASP A 92 20.67 13.60 14.24
N ALA A 93 20.91 12.65 15.14
CA ALA A 93 21.55 12.89 16.43
C ALA A 93 23.00 13.44 16.30
N ASP A 94 23.65 13.21 15.16
CA ASP A 94 25.01 13.64 14.86
C ASP A 94 25.05 14.99 14.12
N GLY A 95 23.90 15.63 13.93
CA GLY A 95 23.80 16.94 13.26
C GLY A 95 23.77 16.86 11.74
N LYS A 96 23.64 15.67 11.14
CA LYS A 96 23.58 15.51 9.69
C LYS A 96 22.16 15.77 9.19
N VAL A 97 22.07 16.68 8.22
CA VAL A 97 20.81 17.00 7.54
C VAL A 97 20.43 15.86 6.60
N TRP A 98 19.19 15.40 6.70
CA TRP A 98 18.61 14.39 5.83
C TRP A 98 18.48 14.92 4.39
N ASP A 99 18.96 14.14 3.43
CA ASP A 99 18.98 14.49 2.00
C ASP A 99 17.60 14.39 1.33
N GLY A 100 16.59 13.91 2.05
CA GLY A 100 15.21 13.72 1.58
C GLY A 100 14.94 12.38 0.94
N SER A 101 15.95 11.51 0.86
CA SER A 101 15.77 10.16 0.32
C SER A 101 14.82 9.36 1.21
N PHE A 102 13.83 8.73 0.59
CA PHE A 102 12.88 7.88 1.30
C PHE A 102 12.68 6.57 0.54
N TRP A 103 12.28 5.57 1.30
CA TRP A 103 11.72 4.33 0.80
C TRP A 103 10.51 4.00 1.65
N ALA A 104 9.41 3.63 1.02
CA ALA A 104 8.16 3.32 1.70
C ALA A 104 7.44 2.19 0.98
N ARG A 105 6.63 1.47 1.74
CA ARG A 105 5.87 0.33 1.27
C ARG A 105 4.65 0.11 2.13
N GLY A 106 3.66 -0.59 1.60
CA GLY A 106 2.52 -1.00 2.39
C GLY A 106 1.37 -1.51 1.55
N ILE A 107 0.25 -1.71 2.24
CA ILE A 107 -1.03 -1.98 1.63
C ILE A 107 -2.01 -0.84 1.92
N SER A 108 -2.97 -0.66 1.03
CA SER A 108 -4.15 0.18 1.26
C SER A 108 -5.38 -0.61 0.89
N LEU A 109 -6.42 -0.55 1.73
CA LEU A 109 -7.67 -1.25 1.52
C LEU A 109 -8.83 -0.27 1.65
N VAL A 110 -9.81 -0.42 0.78
CA VAL A 110 -11.16 0.15 0.93
C VAL A 110 -12.17 -0.88 0.42
N ALA A 111 -13.23 -1.16 1.16
CA ALA A 111 -14.30 -2.06 0.77
C ALA A 111 -15.68 -1.44 1.03
N HIS A 112 -16.55 -1.54 0.03
CA HIS A 112 -17.97 -1.19 0.11
C HIS A 112 -18.80 -2.45 -0.15
N MET A 113 -19.66 -2.78 0.80
CA MET A 113 -20.55 -3.93 0.73
C MET A 113 -21.86 -3.54 0.04
N THR A 114 -22.48 -4.49 -0.63
CA THR A 114 -23.80 -4.30 -1.25
C THR A 114 -24.91 -4.16 -0.19
N ASN A 115 -24.73 -4.79 0.97
CA ASN A 115 -25.69 -4.69 2.07
C ASN A 115 -25.47 -3.40 2.90
N PRO A 116 -26.44 -2.48 2.98
CA PRO A 116 -26.29 -1.20 3.70
C PRO A 116 -26.14 -1.35 5.22
N HIS A 117 -26.44 -2.52 5.78
CA HIS A 117 -26.22 -2.82 7.19
C HIS A 117 -24.80 -3.30 7.50
N CYS A 118 -23.98 -3.55 6.47
CA CYS A 118 -22.57 -3.88 6.63
C CYS A 118 -21.73 -2.62 6.37
N PRO A 119 -20.91 -2.16 7.35
CA PRO A 119 -20.16 -0.92 7.22
C PRO A 119 -19.01 -1.06 6.22
N ALA A 120 -18.70 0.04 5.55
CA ALA A 120 -17.48 0.16 4.75
C ALA A 120 -16.23 0.16 5.66
N VAL A 121 -15.13 -0.34 5.11
CA VAL A 121 -13.79 -0.39 5.75
C VAL A 121 -12.71 0.10 4.81
#